data_AF-A0ABD6QQN5-F1
#
_entry.id   AF-A0ABD6QQN5-F1
#
_cell.length_a   1.000
_cell.length_b   1.000
_cell.length_c   1.000
_cell.angle_alpha   90.00
_cell.angle_beta   90.00
_cell.angle_gamma   90.00
#
_symmetry.space_group_name_H-M   'P 1'
#
loop_
_entity.id
_entity.type
_entity.pdbx_description
1 polymer ?
#
loop_
_entity_poly.entity_id
_entity_poly.type
_entity_poly.pdbx_seq_one_letter_code
_entity_poly.pdbx_strand_id
1 'polypeptide(L)'
;MSLENQILAELDNHPEGFPVSGRYLAQKLSSTYDDVLTAVRKLETSSRFDDRYTVITTNQRDDRSDYPKEFYVHLTKDKPRDPNP
;
A
#
# COMPACT_ATOMS: atom_id res chain seq x y z
N MET A 1 -1.72 4.72 -17.11
CA MET A 1 -1.32 4.84 -15.69
C MET A 1 -0.89 3.47 -15.20
N SER A 2 0.17 3.36 -14.40
CA SER A 2 0.54 2.09 -13.77
C SER A 2 -0.46 1.71 -12.67
N LEU A 3 -0.52 0.43 -12.31
CA LEU A 3 -1.35 -0.05 -11.20
C LEU A 3 -0.85 0.54 -9.87
N GLU A 4 0.46 0.72 -9.71
CA GLU A 4 1.06 1.37 -8.53
C GLU A 4 0.53 2.79 -8.33
N ASN A 5 0.48 3.61 -9.39
CA ASN A 5 -0.04 4.98 -9.30
C ASN A 5 -1.53 5.02 -8.99
N GLN A 6 -2.30 4.04 -9.48
CA GLN A 6 -3.72 3.93 -9.18
C GLN A 6 -3.96 3.53 -7.73
N ILE A 7 -3.15 2.61 -7.19
CA ILE A 7 -3.20 2.23 -5.77
C ILE A 7 -2.87 3.44 -4.90
N LEU A 8 -1.81 4.19 -5.20
CA LEU A 8 -1.45 5.40 -4.45
C LEU A 8 -2.55 6.46 -4.49
N ALA A 9 -3.14 6.70 -5.66
CA ALA A 9 -4.25 7.65 -5.81
C ALA A 9 -5.48 7.22 -5.00
N GLU A 10 -5.78 5.91 -4.97
CA GLU A 10 -6.86 5.40 -4.14
C GLU A 10 -6.53 5.55 -2.65
N LEU A 11 -5.31 5.23 -2.22
CA LEU A 11 -4.90 5.38 -0.82
C LEU A 11 -4.91 6.85 -0.35
N ASP A 12 -4.58 7.82 -1.21
CA ASP A 12 -4.64 9.26 -0.87
C ASP A 12 -6.09 9.78 -0.77
N ASN A 13 -7.09 9.09 -1.32
CA ASN A 13 -8.50 9.38 -1.06
C ASN A 13 -8.94 9.00 0.36
N HIS A 14 -8.12 8.26 1.11
CA HIS A 14 -8.39 7.88 2.49
C HIS A 14 -7.62 8.75 3.48
N PRO A 15 -8.10 8.88 4.73
CA PRO A 15 -7.33 9.51 5.79
C PRO A 15 -5.94 8.86 5.93
N GLU A 16 -4.94 9.67 6.28
CA GLU A 16 -3.58 9.17 6.52
C GLU A 16 -3.58 8.02 7.54
N GLY A 17 -2.83 6.95 7.22
CA GLY A 17 -2.75 5.76 8.07
C GLY A 17 -4.01 4.89 8.07
N PHE A 18 -5.05 5.23 7.30
CA PHE A 18 -6.26 4.40 7.22
C PHE A 18 -5.95 3.08 6.49
N PRO A 19 -6.27 1.92 7.09
CA PRO A 19 -6.02 0.62 6.48
C PRO A 19 -7.03 0.34 5.38
N VAL A 20 -6.54 0.18 4.14
CA VAL A 20 -7.33 -0.20 2.97
C VAL A 20 -7.05 -1.66 2.62
N SER A 21 -8.09 -2.48 2.48
CA SER A 21 -7.92 -3.91 2.18
C SER A 21 -7.47 -4.13 0.72
N GLY A 22 -6.62 -5.13 0.52
CA GLY A 22 -6.21 -5.57 -0.82
C GLY A 22 -7.38 -6.01 -1.70
N ARG A 23 -8.43 -6.58 -1.09
CA ARG A 23 -9.67 -6.95 -1.80
C ARG A 23 -10.45 -5.73 -2.28
N TYR A 24 -10.54 -4.69 -1.46
CA TYR A 24 -11.16 -3.43 -1.86
C TYR A 24 -10.41 -2.81 -3.04
N LEU A 25 -9.08 -2.74 -2.97
CA LEU A 25 -8.24 -2.23 -4.07
C LEU A 25 -8.45 -3.03 -5.36
N ALA A 26 -8.49 -4.37 -5.28
CA ALA A 26 -8.74 -5.23 -6.44
C ALA A 26 -10.10 -4.94 -7.09
N GLN A 27 -11.16 -4.82 -6.28
CA GLN A 27 -12.50 -4.49 -6.77
C GLN A 27 -12.56 -3.08 -7.37
N LYS A 28 -12.03 -2.09 -6.65
CA LYS A 28 -12.06 -0.68 -7.04
C LYS A 28 -11.28 -0.41 -8.32
N LEU A 29 -10.12 -1.05 -8.47
CA LEU A 29 -9.22 -0.88 -9.62
C LEU A 29 -9.48 -1.88 -10.74
N SER A 30 -10.56 -2.66 -10.65
CA SER A 30 -10.90 -3.72 -11.63
C SER A 30 -9.70 -4.63 -11.95
N SER A 31 -8.93 -4.98 -10.93
CA SER A 31 -7.66 -5.72 -11.01
C SER A 31 -7.71 -6.99 -10.17
N THR A 32 -6.80 -7.94 -10.43
CA THR A 32 -6.76 -9.17 -9.61
C THR A 32 -6.09 -8.92 -8.27
N TYR A 33 -6.42 -9.75 -7.28
CA TYR A 33 -5.79 -9.68 -5.96
C TYR A 33 -4.27 -9.89 -6.04
N ASP A 34 -3.80 -10.80 -6.89
CA ASP A 34 -2.37 -11.04 -7.13
C ASP A 34 -1.66 -9.85 -7.79
N ASP A 35 -2.32 -9.17 -8.74
CA ASP A 35 -1.76 -7.98 -9.37
C ASP A 35 -1.62 -6.84 -8.36
N VAL A 36 -2.64 -6.63 -7.52
CA VAL A 36 -2.60 -5.62 -6.45
C VAL A 36 -1.53 -5.97 -5.43
N LEU A 37 -1.45 -7.24 -4.98
CA LEU A 37 -0.42 -7.69 -4.04
C LEU A 37 0.99 -7.47 -4.60
N THR A 38 1.20 -7.80 -5.88
CA THR A 38 2.49 -7.62 -6.56
C THR A 38 2.84 -6.14 -6.67
N ALA A 39 1.88 -5.28 -7.05
CA ALA A 39 2.07 -3.84 -7.16
C ALA A 39 2.36 -3.20 -5.79
N VAL A 40 1.66 -3.61 -4.73
CA VAL A 40 1.89 -3.13 -3.37
C VAL A 40 3.27 -3.55 -2.86
N ARG A 41 3.69 -4.81 -3.08
CA ARG A 41 5.05 -5.26 -2.73
C ARG A 41 6.12 -4.46 -3.47
N LYS A 42 5.88 -4.10 -4.73
CA LYS A 42 6.75 -3.21 -5.49
C LYS A 42 6.78 -1.80 -4.89
N LEU A 43 5.64 -1.26 -4.47
CA LEU A 43 5.58 0.04 -3.79
C LEU A 43 6.35 0.03 -2.47
N GLU A 44 6.17 -1.00 -1.64
CA GLU A 44 6.90 -1.18 -0.37
C GLU A 44 8.42 -1.28 -0.61
N THR A 45 8.85 -2.11 -1.56
CA THR A 45 10.28 -2.27 -1.86
C THR A 45 10.87 -1.08 -2.60
N SER A 46 10.04 -0.33 -3.32
CA SER A 46 10.50 0.82 -4.10
C SER A 46 10.86 2.00 -3.23
N SER A 47 10.30 2.16 -2.00
CA SER A 47 10.61 3.18 -0.96
C SER A 47 10.96 4.61 -1.43
N ARG A 48 10.66 4.95 -2.69
CA ARG A 48 11.14 6.11 -3.46
C ARG A 48 10.05 6.71 -4.33
N PHE A 49 8.79 6.31 -4.14
CA PHE A 49 7.68 6.95 -4.84
C PHE A 49 7.36 8.25 -4.11
N ASP A 50 8.18 9.27 -4.42
CA ASP A 50 8.30 10.53 -3.70
C ASP A 50 8.80 10.33 -2.26
N ASP A 51 9.80 11.11 -1.82
CA ASP A 51 10.40 11.13 -0.46
C ASP A 51 9.39 11.47 0.67
N ARG A 52 8.09 11.36 0.39
CA ARG A 52 6.95 11.85 1.16
C ARG A 52 5.97 10.74 1.53
N TYR A 53 6.09 9.54 0.99
CA TYR A 53 5.10 8.48 1.18
C TYR A 53 5.74 7.15 1.55
N THR A 54 5.31 6.61 2.68
CA THR A 54 5.63 5.24 3.10
C THR A 54 4.36 4.40 2.94
N VAL A 55 4.47 3.33 2.14
CA VAL A 55 3.43 2.31 2.00
C VAL A 55 3.75 1.20 2.97
N ILE A 56 2.80 0.85 3.82
CA ILE A 56 2.98 -0.20 4.82
C ILE A 56 1.93 -1.27 4.59
N THR A 57 2.37 -2.50 4.35
CA THR A 57 1.47 -3.66 4.27
C THR A 57 1.44 -4.39 5.61
N THR A 58 0.26 -4.42 6.22
CA THR A 58 -0.02 -5.30 7.35
C THR A 58 -0.63 -6.59 6.83
N ASN A 59 0.21 -7.64 6.80
CA ASN A 59 -0.27 -8.99 6.59
C ASN A 59 -0.73 -9.54 7.94
N GLN A 60 -2.00 -9.95 8.07
CA GLN A 60 -2.32 -10.98 9.05
C GLN A 60 -1.68 -12.26 8.53
N ARG A 61 -0.41 -12.49 8.90
CA ARG A 61 0.28 -13.75 8.65
C ARG A 61 -0.44 -14.81 9.49
N ASP A 62 -1.37 -15.51 8.85
CA ASP A 62 -1.72 -16.86 9.26
C ASP A 62 -0.45 -17.69 9.02
N ASP A 63 0.15 -18.20 10.10
CA ASP A 63 1.52 -18.75 10.25
C ASP A 63 1.91 -19.91 9.29
N ARG A 64 1.11 -20.21 8.26
CA ARG A 64 1.21 -21.42 7.43
C ARG A 64 1.05 -21.23 5.92
N SER A 65 0.88 -20.01 5.42
CA SER A 65 0.61 -19.77 3.98
C SER A 65 1.55 -18.72 3.39
N ASP A 66 2.25 -19.07 2.30
CA ASP A 66 3.08 -18.14 1.50
C ASP A 66 2.27 -16.94 0.94
N TYR A 67 0.93 -17.10 0.88
CA TYR A 67 0.00 -16.06 0.47
C TYR A 67 -0.92 -15.63 1.61
N PRO A 68 -0.95 -14.33 1.96
CA PRO A 68 -1.91 -13.81 2.93
C PRO A 68 -3.32 -13.91 2.34
N LYS A 69 -4.27 -14.48 3.10
CA LYS A 69 -5.70 -14.53 2.75
C LYS A 69 -6.29 -13.12 2.56
N GLU A 70 -5.70 -12.16 3.28
CA GLU A 70 -5.99 -10.73 3.22
C GLU A 70 -4.76 -9.93 3.67
N PHE A 71 -4.55 -8.77 3.04
CA PHE A 71 -3.57 -7.78 3.45
C PHE A 71 -4.23 -6.41 3.50
N TYR A 72 -3.69 -5.55 4.36
CA TYR A 72 -4.11 -4.16 4.48
C TYR A 72 -2.94 -3.25 4.13
N VAL A 73 -3.23 -2.20 3.38
CA VAL A 73 -2.27 -1.20 2.93
C VAL A 73 -2.67 0.13 3.51
N HIS A 74 -1.72 0.84 4.09
CA HIS A 74 -1.93 2.22 4.51
C HIS A 74 -0.81 3.09 3.96
N LEU A 75 -1.20 4.32 3.64
CA LEU A 75 -0.31 5.38 3.19
C LEU A 75 -0.04 6.30 4.37
N THR A 76 1.22 6.39 4.76
CA THR A 76 1.69 7.36 5.76
C THR A 76 2.53 8.40 5.05
N LYS A 77 2.25 9.68 5.26
CA LYS A 77 3.11 10.74 4.76
C LYS A 77 4.32 10.82 5.69
N ASP A 78 5.52 10.69 5.14
CA ASP A 78 6.73 11.00 5.91
C ASP A 78 6.62 12.49 6.23
N LYS A 79 6.41 12.84 7.51
CA LYS A 79 6.58 14.23 7.92
C LYS A 79 8.02 14.57 7.55
N PRO A 80 8.27 15.69 6.84
CA PRO A 80 9.65 16.10 6.59
C PRO A 80 10.36 16.05 7.94
N ARG A 81 11.41 15.23 8.05
CA ARG A 81 12.30 15.22 9.21
C ARG A 81 12.62 16.68 9.49
N ASP A 82 12.08 17.23 10.57
CA ASP A 82 12.39 18.59 10.99
C ASP A 82 13.92 18.61 11.16
N PRO A 83 14.66 19.31 10.29
CA PRO A 83 16.10 19.28 10.35
C PRO A 83 16.55 20.28 11.42
N ASN A 84 16.19 20.06 12.69
CA ASN A 84 16.78 20.77 13.84
C ASN A 84 16.27 20.27 15.21
N PRO A 85 17.14 19.74 16.08
CA PRO A 85 17.17 20.07 17.50
C PRO A 85 18.09 21.28 17.79
#